data_AF-A0A4S4BP40-F1
#
_entry.id   AF-A0A4S4BP40-F1
#
_cell.length_a   1.000
_cell.length_b   1.000
_cell.length_c   1.000
_cell.angle_alpha   90.00
_cell.angle_beta   90.00
_cell.angle_gamma   90.00
#
_symmetry.space_group_name_H-M   'P 1'
#
loop_
_entity.id
_entity.type
_entity.pdbx_description
1 polymer ?
#
loop_
_entity_poly.entity_id
_entity_poly.type
_entity_poly.pdbx_seq_one_letter_code
_entity_poly.pdbx_strand_id
1 'polypeptide(L)' 'MTFMTNLTLRQKMYTIDFSRPKETNEALLDFFMEVQKIKGHETDFYYKIMNKIVIGNSKFVDFKTVQLAKSIEQEIIRSA' A
#
# COMPACT_ATOMS: atom_id res chain seq x y z
N MET A 1 -13.97 -9.82 -13.70
CA MET A 1 -14.01 -10.03 -12.23
C MET A 1 -13.27 -8.87 -11.60
N THR A 2 -13.96 -7.99 -10.88
CA THR A 2 -13.34 -6.82 -10.24
C THR A 2 -12.56 -7.31 -9.04
N PHE A 3 -11.23 -7.20 -9.07
CA PHE A 3 -10.38 -7.57 -7.94
C PHE A 3 -10.39 -6.40 -6.96
N MET A 4 -11.11 -6.55 -5.85
CA MET A 4 -11.22 -5.56 -4.79
C MET A 4 -10.68 -6.16 -3.49
N THR A 5 -9.84 -5.42 -2.78
CA THR A 5 -9.37 -5.84 -1.45
C THR A 5 -9.20 -4.63 -0.54
N ASN A 6 -9.31 -4.83 0.76
CA ASN A 6 -9.16 -3.76 1.74
C ASN A 6 -7.89 -4.00 2.55
N LEU A 7 -7.03 -3.00 2.69
CA LEU A 7 -5.95 -3.00 3.68
C LEU A 7 -6.43 -2.21 4.89
N THR A 8 -6.14 -2.68 6.08
CA THR A 8 -6.49 -2.05 7.34
C THR A 8 -5.21 -1.80 8.12
N LEU A 9 -4.98 -0.56 8.50
CA LEU A 9 -3.86 -0.21 9.35
C LEU A 9 -4.40 0.63 10.51
N ARG A 10 -4.19 0.14 11.74
CA ARG A 10 -4.76 0.73 12.96
C ARG A 10 -6.29 0.85 12.88
N GLN A 11 -6.80 2.05 12.61
CA GLN A 11 -8.24 2.35 12.47
C GLN A 11 -8.61 2.90 11.08
N LYS A 12 -7.67 2.90 10.13
CA LYS A 12 -7.91 3.32 8.75
C LYS A 12 -8.05 2.11 7.83
N MET A 13 -8.96 2.23 6.87
CA MET A 13 -9.19 1.24 5.82
C MET A 13 -8.86 1.87 4.47
N TYR A 14 -8.03 1.17 3.69
CA TYR A 14 -7.60 1.53 2.36
C TYR A 14 -8.22 0.56 1.36
N THR A 15 -9.08 1.08 0.49
CA THR A 15 -9.73 0.27 -0.54
C THR A 15 -8.84 0.19 -1.77
N ILE A 16 -8.50 -1.04 -2.17
CA ILE A 16 -7.74 -1.36 -3.37
C ILE A 16 -8.73 -1.89 -4.41
N ASP A 17 -8.93 -1.14 -5.48
CA ASP A 17 -9.81 -1.48 -6.59
C ASP A 17 -9.04 -1.36 -7.91
N PHE A 18 -8.68 -2.50 -8.49
CA PHE A 18 -7.89 -2.55 -9.72
C PHE A 18 -8.62 -1.94 -10.93
N SER A 19 -9.95 -1.73 -10.86
CA SER A 19 -10.70 -0.98 -11.88
C SER A 19 -10.53 0.54 -11.77
N ARG A 20 -10.01 1.00 -10.63
CA ARG A 20 -9.76 2.41 -10.26
C ARG A 20 -8.27 2.61 -9.97
N PRO A 21 -7.42 2.62 -11.01
CA PRO A 21 -5.97 2.60 -10.82
C PRO A 21 -5.43 3.86 -10.15
N LYS A 22 -6.08 5.01 -10.32
CA LYS A 22 -5.66 6.26 -9.67
C LYS A 22 -5.92 6.19 -8.17
N GLU A 23 -7.15 5.86 -7.77
CA GLU A 23 -7.58 5.75 -6.39
C GLU A 23 -6.82 4.65 -5.65
N THR A 24 -6.54 3.54 -6.32
CA THR A 24 -5.71 2.47 -5.77
C THR A 24 -4.27 2.92 -5.52
N ASN A 25 -3.68 3.69 -6.42
CA ASN A 25 -2.34 4.23 -6.23
C ASN A 25 -2.29 5.20 -5.05
N GLU A 26 -3.28 6.08 -4.94
CA GLU A 26 -3.42 7.02 -3.81
C GLU A 26 -3.59 6.26 -2.48
N ALA A 27 -4.42 5.20 -2.46
CA ALA A 27 -4.63 4.36 -1.29
C ALA A 27 -3.37 3.57 -0.88
N LEU A 28 -2.64 3.00 -1.84
CA LEU A 28 -1.37 2.31 -1.58
C LEU A 28 -0.30 3.29 -1.09
N LEU A 29 -0.23 4.49 -1.67
CA LEU A 29 0.71 5.51 -1.23
C LEU A 29 0.48 5.89 0.23
N ASP A 30 -0.77 6.20 0.61
CA ASP A 30 -1.09 6.55 1.99
C ASP A 30 -0.83 5.39 2.96
N PHE A 31 -1.15 4.15 2.56
CA PHE A 31 -0.82 2.95 3.32
C PHE A 31 0.70 2.84 3.59
N PHE A 32 1.54 2.96 2.55
CA PHE A 32 2.99 2.83 2.71
C PHE A 32 3.60 3.98 3.53
N MET A 33 3.04 5.19 3.43
CA MET A 33 3.46 6.30 4.31
C MET A 33 3.17 5.99 5.78
N GLU A 34 2.01 5.42 6.10
CA GLU A 34 1.70 5.03 7.48
C GLU A 34 2.57 3.87 7.97
N VAL A 35 2.81 2.87 7.12
CA VAL A 35 3.76 1.79 7.44
C VAL A 35 5.13 2.35 7.78
N GLN A 36 5.63 3.32 7.01
CA GLN A 36 6.91 3.97 7.27
C GLN A 36 6.91 4.70 8.64
N LYS A 37 5.80 5.35 9.00
CA LYS A 37 5.66 5.98 10.34
C LYS A 37 5.66 4.96 11.48
N ILE A 38 5.15 3.75 11.25
CA ILE A 38 5.08 2.70 12.28
C ILE A 38 6.42 1.98 12.44
N LYS A 39 7.04 1.58 11.32
CA LYS A 39 8.27 0.77 11.33
C LYS A 39 9.56 1.58 11.35
N GLY A 40 9.49 2.90 11.17
CA GLY A 40 10.65 3.78 11.13
C GLY A 40 11.33 3.82 9.75
N HIS A 41 12.33 4.70 9.62
CA HIS A 41 13.05 4.99 8.37
C HIS A 41 13.91 3.83 7.83
N GLU A 42 13.95 2.66 8.48
CA GLU A 42 14.81 1.51 8.13
C GLU A 42 14.46 0.82 6.81
N THR A 43 13.55 1.37 6.01
CA THR A 43 13.01 0.71 4.83
C THR A 43 13.06 1.63 3.61
N ASP A 44 14.29 1.85 3.12
CA ASP A 44 14.57 2.31 1.74
C ASP A 44 13.70 1.60 0.70
N PHE A 45 13.32 0.35 1.01
CA PHE A 45 12.39 -0.45 0.26
C PHE A 45 11.00 0.20 0.09
N TYR A 46 10.36 0.70 1.16
CA TYR A 46 9.05 1.36 1.06
C TYR A 46 9.15 2.69 0.33
N TYR A 47 10.24 3.44 0.55
CA TYR A 47 10.49 4.69 -0.16
C TYR A 47 10.61 4.47 -1.68
N LYS A 48 11.27 3.40 -2.12
CA LYS A 48 11.34 3.02 -3.55
C LYS A 48 9.96 2.68 -4.13
N ILE A 49 9.09 2.03 -3.36
CA ILE A 49 7.72 1.70 -3.81
C ILE A 49 6.88 2.96 -3.93
N MET A 50 6.92 3.85 -2.92
CA MET A 50 6.22 5.14 -2.95
C MET A 50 6.67 6.01 -4.12
N ASN A 51 7.99 6.11 -4.36
CA ASN A 51 8.52 6.83 -5.53
C ASN A 51 8.05 6.23 -6.86
N LYS A 52 7.96 4.90 -6.98
CA LYS A 52 7.41 4.26 -8.18
C LYS A 52 5.94 4.60 -8.40
N ILE A 53 5.14 4.66 -7.32
CA ILE A 53 3.73 5.05 -7.39
C ILE A 53 3.59 6.52 -7.83
N VAL A 54 4.39 7.42 -7.25
CA VAL A 54 4.37 8.87 -7.54
C VAL A 54 4.87 9.17 -8.95
N ILE A 55 5.99 8.58 -9.37
CA ILE A 55 6.59 8.79 -10.70
C ILE A 55 5.74 8.12 -11.80
N GLY A 56 5.02 7.05 -11.47
CA GLY A 56 4.24 6.24 -12.41
C GLY A 56 2.98 6.89 -13.00
N ASN A 57 2.66 8.13 -12.64
CA ASN A 57 1.67 9.05 -13.23
C ASN A 57 0.45 8.40 -13.94
N SER A 58 -0.21 7.44 -13.27
CA SER A 58 -1.42 6.67 -13.64
C SER A 58 -1.28 5.17 -14.00
N LYS A 59 -0.09 4.56 -13.96
CA LYS A 59 0.10 3.15 -14.40
C LYS A 59 0.77 2.17 -13.43
N PHE A 60 0.66 2.31 -12.10
CA PHE A 60 1.20 1.25 -11.24
C PHE A 60 0.31 0.71 -10.12
N VAL A 61 -0.70 -0.04 -10.55
CA VAL A 61 -1.31 -1.10 -9.74
C VAL A 61 -0.73 -2.45 -10.16
N ASP A 62 0.28 -2.93 -9.43
CA ASP A 62 0.82 -4.28 -9.59
C ASP A 62 0.33 -5.17 -8.45
N PHE A 63 -0.09 -6.39 -8.81
CA PHE A 63 -0.62 -7.36 -7.86
C PHE A 63 0.39 -7.68 -6.75
N LYS A 64 1.69 -7.69 -7.07
CA LYS A 64 2.75 -7.94 -6.07
C LYS A 64 2.85 -6.82 -5.03
N THR A 65 2.64 -5.57 -5.43
CA THR A 65 2.63 -4.43 -4.49
C THR A 65 1.45 -4.55 -3.51
N VAL A 66 0.28 -4.97 -4.00
CA VAL A 66 -0.90 -5.21 -3.15
C VAL A 66 -0.68 -6.40 -2.20
N GLN A 67 -0.10 -7.50 -2.70
CA GLN A 67 0.23 -8.65 -1.85
C GLN A 67 1.26 -8.29 -0.76
N LEU A 68 2.27 -7.49 -1.12
CA LEU A 68 3.23 -6.99 -0.16
C LEU A 68 2.55 -6.13 0.92
N ALA A 69 1.68 -5.20 0.51
CA ALA A 69 0.92 -4.36 1.44
C ALA A 69 0.08 -5.23 2.41
N LYS A 70 -0.57 -6.27 1.89
CA LYS A 70 -1.29 -7.29 2.69
C LYS A 70 -0.39 -8.02 3.69
N SER A 71 0.80 -8.43 3.26
CA SER A 71 1.78 -9.09 4.12
C SER A 71 2.22 -8.18 5.28
N ILE A 72 2.46 -6.90 4.98
CA ILE A 72 2.88 -5.91 5.96
C ILE A 72 1.75 -5.58 6.95
N GLU A 73 0.52 -5.43 6.47
CA GLU A 73 -0.67 -5.29 7.32
C GLU A 73 -0.72 -6.42 8.36
N GLN A 74 -0.62 -7.67 7.90
CA GLN A 74 -0.67 -8.83 8.80
C GLN A 74 0.49 -8.87 9.78
N GLU A 75 1.70 -8.48 9.36
CA GLU A 75 2.86 -8.42 10.24
C GLU A 75 2.68 -7.37 11.34
N ILE A 76 2.16 -6.18 11.00
CA ILE A 76 1.91 -5.11 11.97
C ILE A 76 0.79 -5.52 12.93
N ILE A 77 -0.29 -6.13 12.44
CA ILE A 77 -1.39 -6.63 13.30
C ILE A 77 -0.89 -7.69 14.28
N ARG A 78 -0.01 -8.60 13.85
CA ARG A 78 0.56 -9.64 14.73
C ARG A 78 1.59 -9.12 15.73
N SER A 79 2.16 -7.94 15.49
CA SER A 79 3.18 -7.31 16.33
C SER A 79 2.61 -6.27 17.30
N ALA A 80 1.30 -6.01 17.25
CA ALA A 80 0.57 -5.06 18.10
C ALA A 80 -0.28 -5.80 19.14
#